data_AF-A0A1F9F9C1-F1
#
_entry.id   AF-A0A1F9F9C1-F1
#
_cell.length_a   1.000
_cell.length_b   1.000
_cell.length_c   1.000
_cell.angle_alpha   90.00
_cell.angle_beta   90.00
_cell.angle_gamma   90.00
#
_symmetry.space_group_name_H-M   'P 1'
#
loop_
_entity.id
_entity.type
_entity.pdbx_description
1 polymer ?
#
loop_
_entity_poly.entity_id
_entity_poly.type
_entity_poly.pdbx_seq_one_letter_code
_entity_poly.pdbx_strand_id
1 'polypeptide(L)'
;MLRVVVPLTLALVLAAGLAEYPTFVEAVKLYEEFNYEGSLTRFQDIALRPDIQPADKATALMWVGLCQAGAGDLDTVRRSFATALALDPALVLPPDTGPHISQMFETIRSEMVANASAPATTPPPPREPPPLAAGATIDPLLVAGGVAAGAGALALVAGGLMAMLSTGDLAKANDPDVDVEDARAAIESANGSGTTAAVLLPAGAVLAIGGGALLFLGLNEQ
;
A
#
# COMPACT_ATOMS: atom_id res chain seq x y z
N MET A 1 -57.21 2.14 3.12
CA MET A 1 -55.83 2.65 3.25
C MET A 1 -54.89 1.47 3.22
N LEU A 2 -54.34 1.13 2.05
CA LEU A 2 -53.44 -0.01 1.85
C LEU A 2 -52.01 0.47 2.13
N ARG A 3 -51.35 -0.05 3.17
CA ARG A 3 -49.91 0.15 3.39
C ARG A 3 -49.17 -0.81 2.46
N VAL A 4 -48.62 -0.27 1.37
CA VAL A 4 -47.69 -1.01 0.51
C VAL A 4 -46.37 -1.12 1.27
N VAL A 5 -46.15 -2.27 1.91
CA VAL A 5 -44.83 -2.68 2.37
C VAL A 5 -44.07 -3.08 1.11
N VAL A 6 -43.26 -2.18 0.57
CA VAL A 6 -42.32 -2.51 -0.51
C VAL A 6 -41.19 -3.28 0.17
N PRO A 7 -41.03 -4.60 -0.05
CA PRO A 7 -39.85 -5.28 0.43
C PRO A 7 -38.68 -4.67 -0.35
N LEU A 8 -37.79 -4.01 0.37
CA LEU A 8 -36.51 -3.51 -0.11
C LEU A 8 -35.69 -4.72 -0.61
N THR A 9 -35.98 -5.17 -1.82
CA THR A 9 -35.23 -6.18 -2.54
C THR A 9 -34.02 -5.45 -3.10
N LEU A 10 -33.09 -5.17 -2.17
CA LEU A 10 -31.82 -4.52 -2.42
C LEU A 10 -31.11 -5.31 -3.52
N ALA A 11 -30.81 -4.63 -4.62
CA ALA A 11 -30.15 -5.20 -5.79
C ALA A 11 -28.70 -5.60 -5.44
N LEU A 12 -28.56 -6.77 -4.83
CA LEU A 12 -27.29 -7.38 -4.42
C LEU A 12 -26.77 -8.29 -5.55
N VAL A 13 -26.50 -7.75 -6.74
CA VAL A 13 -26.08 -8.56 -7.90
C VAL A 13 -24.55 -8.62 -8.10
N LEU A 14 -23.76 -7.77 -7.43
CA LEU A 14 -22.31 -7.72 -7.65
C LEU A 14 -21.42 -8.41 -6.60
N ALA A 15 -21.98 -9.01 -5.54
CA ALA A 15 -21.19 -9.61 -4.46
C ALA A 15 -21.51 -11.09 -4.19
N ALA A 16 -21.98 -11.83 -5.20
CA ALA A 16 -22.41 -13.22 -5.03
C ALA A 16 -21.30 -14.11 -4.45
N GLY A 17 -20.03 -13.89 -4.81
CA GLY A 17 -18.90 -14.62 -4.25
C GLY A 17 -18.62 -14.29 -2.79
N LEU A 18 -18.64 -13.00 -2.43
CA LEU A 18 -18.32 -12.57 -1.08
C LEU A 18 -19.38 -12.90 -0.02
N ALA A 19 -20.66 -12.90 -0.43
CA ALA A 19 -21.77 -13.21 0.46
C ALA A 19 -21.72 -14.65 1.01
N GLU A 20 -20.98 -15.55 0.35
CA GLU A 20 -20.77 -16.93 0.82
C GLU A 20 -19.77 -17.02 1.98
N TYR A 21 -18.95 -15.98 2.20
CA TYR A 21 -18.00 -15.96 3.32
C TYR A 21 -18.66 -15.41 4.59
N PRO A 22 -18.80 -16.21 5.66
CA PRO A 22 -19.41 -15.74 6.91
C PRO A 22 -18.66 -14.56 7.53
N THR A 23 -17.34 -14.48 7.32
CA THR A 23 -16.51 -13.37 7.78
C THR A 23 -16.84 -12.04 7.10
N PHE A 24 -17.30 -12.07 5.83
CA PHE A 24 -17.72 -10.86 5.13
C PHE A 24 -19.03 -10.33 5.69
N VAL A 25 -20.00 -11.21 5.93
CA VAL A 25 -21.29 -10.85 6.54
C VAL A 25 -21.09 -10.28 7.95
N GLU A 26 -20.20 -10.88 8.75
CA GLU A 26 -19.81 -10.35 10.06
C GLU A 26 -19.18 -8.96 9.95
N ALA A 27 -18.27 -8.74 8.99
CA ALA A 27 -17.62 -7.46 8.76
C ALA A 27 -18.62 -6.35 8.38
N VAL A 28 -19.57 -6.65 7.48
CA VAL A 28 -20.64 -5.71 7.10
C VAL A 28 -21.52 -5.38 8.30
N LYS A 29 -21.90 -6.38 9.10
CA LYS A 29 -22.67 -6.15 10.33
C LYS A 29 -21.94 -5.22 11.31
N LEU A 30 -20.63 -5.42 11.51
CA LEU A 30 -19.82 -4.53 12.36
C LEU A 30 -19.79 -3.09 11.82
N TYR A 31 -19.75 -2.92 10.51
CA TYR A 31 -19.83 -1.60 9.88
C TYR A 31 -21.18 -0.93 10.15
N GLU A 32 -22.29 -1.65 10.00
CA GLU A 32 -23.64 -1.16 10.28
C GLU A 32 -23.85 -0.80 11.76
N GLU A 33 -23.15 -1.49 12.66
CA GLU A 33 -23.12 -1.19 14.11
C GLU A 33 -22.15 -0.05 14.47
N PHE A 34 -21.58 0.65 13.48
CA PHE A 34 -20.57 1.70 13.63
C PHE A 34 -19.26 1.24 14.30
N ASN A 35 -19.02 -0.07 14.36
CA ASN A 35 -17.77 -0.65 14.82
C ASN A 35 -16.77 -0.74 13.66
N TYR A 36 -16.25 0.43 13.25
CA TYR A 36 -15.37 0.56 12.10
C TYR A 36 -14.04 -0.19 12.28
N GLU A 37 -13.46 -0.19 13.47
CA GLU A 37 -12.18 -0.87 13.75
C GLU A 37 -12.30 -2.40 13.61
N GLY A 38 -13.37 -2.97 14.20
CA GLY A 38 -13.66 -4.39 14.08
C GLY A 38 -13.94 -4.78 12.64
N SER A 39 -14.77 -3.98 11.94
CA SER A 39 -15.10 -4.18 10.54
C SER A 39 -13.86 -4.11 9.63
N LEU A 40 -13.03 -3.08 9.82
CA LEU A 40 -11.78 -2.84 9.09
C LEU A 40 -10.85 -4.06 9.18
N THR A 41 -10.64 -4.59 10.39
CA THR A 41 -9.79 -5.77 10.62
C THR A 41 -10.29 -6.96 9.80
N ARG A 42 -11.61 -7.23 9.82
CA ARG A 42 -12.20 -8.35 9.07
C ARG A 42 -12.08 -8.18 7.56
N PHE A 43 -12.29 -6.99 7.03
CA PHE A 43 -12.16 -6.74 5.59
C PHE A 43 -10.71 -6.82 5.12
N GLN A 44 -9.74 -6.38 5.94
CA GLN A 44 -8.31 -6.55 5.65
C GLN A 44 -7.91 -8.03 5.62
N ASP A 45 -8.37 -8.82 6.60
CA ASP A 45 -8.13 -10.27 6.63
C ASP A 45 -8.65 -10.94 5.35
N ILE A 46 -9.83 -10.53 4.86
CA ILE A 46 -10.39 -11.03 3.59
C ILE A 46 -9.51 -10.60 2.41
N ALA A 47 -9.13 -9.33 2.32
CA ALA A 47 -8.34 -8.80 1.20
C ALA A 47 -6.95 -9.45 1.09
N LEU A 48 -6.36 -9.88 2.21
CA LEU A 48 -5.04 -10.53 2.26
C LEU A 48 -5.06 -12.01 1.86
N ARG A 49 -6.23 -12.65 1.74
CA ARG A 49 -6.32 -14.07 1.40
C ARG A 49 -5.86 -14.35 -0.03
N PRO A 50 -5.00 -15.36 -0.26
CA PRO A 50 -4.47 -15.64 -1.59
C PRO A 50 -5.51 -16.29 -2.52
N ASP A 51 -6.50 -16.98 -1.96
CA ASP A 51 -7.47 -17.83 -2.65
C ASP A 51 -8.70 -17.09 -3.19
N ILE A 52 -8.93 -15.83 -2.80
CA ILE A 52 -10.11 -15.07 -3.20
C ILE A 52 -9.90 -14.40 -4.56
N GLN A 53 -10.97 -14.29 -5.35
CA GLN A 53 -10.93 -13.70 -6.68
C GLN A 53 -10.56 -12.20 -6.63
N PRO A 54 -9.88 -11.66 -7.66
CA PRO A 54 -9.51 -10.24 -7.68
C PRO A 54 -10.69 -9.27 -7.51
N ALA A 55 -11.86 -9.57 -8.07
CA ALA A 55 -13.07 -8.75 -7.91
C ALA A 55 -13.59 -8.75 -6.46
N ASP A 56 -13.52 -9.89 -5.78
CA ASP A 56 -13.85 -9.99 -4.36
C ASP A 56 -12.82 -9.22 -3.50
N LYS A 57 -11.53 -9.26 -3.86
CA LYS A 57 -10.50 -8.42 -3.21
C LYS A 57 -10.80 -6.94 -3.37
N ALA A 58 -11.17 -6.53 -4.58
CA ALA A 58 -11.56 -5.15 -4.86
C ALA A 58 -12.72 -4.70 -3.98
N THR A 59 -13.75 -5.53 -3.85
CA THR A 59 -14.91 -5.26 -3.00
C THR A 59 -14.51 -5.16 -1.52
N ALA A 60 -13.70 -6.08 -1.00
CA ALA A 60 -13.20 -6.01 0.38
C ALA A 60 -12.37 -4.73 0.63
N LEU A 61 -11.50 -4.35 -0.30
CA LEU A 61 -10.69 -3.12 -0.22
C LEU A 61 -11.55 -1.84 -0.31
N MET A 62 -12.64 -1.86 -1.06
CA MET A 62 -13.61 -0.77 -1.04
C MET A 62 -14.25 -0.65 0.35
N TRP A 63 -14.65 -1.75 0.97
CA TRP A 63 -15.18 -1.72 2.34
C TRP A 63 -14.13 -1.25 3.38
N VAL A 64 -12.85 -1.58 3.20
CA VAL A 64 -11.74 -0.99 3.97
C VAL A 64 -11.74 0.53 3.84
N GLY A 65 -11.87 1.05 2.62
CA GLY A 65 -11.98 2.49 2.37
C GLY A 65 -13.21 3.11 3.04
N LEU A 66 -14.36 2.44 3.03
CA LEU A 66 -15.57 2.94 3.72
C LEU A 66 -15.39 2.99 5.24
N CYS A 67 -14.75 1.99 5.85
CA CYS A 67 -14.43 2.01 7.29
C CYS A 67 -13.49 3.18 7.64
N GLN A 68 -12.46 3.42 6.82
CA GLN A 68 -11.53 4.53 7.00
C GLN A 68 -12.21 5.90 6.84
N ALA A 69 -13.21 6.00 5.96
CA ALA A 69 -14.00 7.20 5.80
C ALA A 69 -14.84 7.48 7.05
N GLY A 70 -15.40 6.43 7.66
CA GLY A 70 -16.08 6.52 8.96
C GLY A 70 -15.16 7.00 10.09
N ALA A 71 -13.86 6.69 10.01
CA ALA A 71 -12.84 7.15 10.96
C ALA A 71 -12.26 8.54 10.64
N GLY A 72 -12.57 9.13 9.48
CA GLY A 72 -12.14 10.48 9.09
C GLY A 72 -10.78 10.59 8.39
N ASP A 73 -10.10 9.48 8.07
CA ASP A 73 -8.80 9.48 7.37
C ASP A 73 -8.99 9.44 5.84
N LEU A 74 -9.31 10.60 5.25
CA LEU A 74 -9.62 10.71 3.82
C LEU A 74 -8.43 10.38 2.90
N ASP A 75 -7.19 10.61 3.35
CA ASP A 75 -5.98 10.27 2.59
C ASP A 75 -5.83 8.76 2.42
N THR A 76 -6.10 8.00 3.48
CA THR A 76 -6.08 6.53 3.41
C THR A 76 -7.27 5.99 2.63
N VAL A 77 -8.46 6.61 2.73
CA VAL A 77 -9.63 6.26 1.91
C VAL A 77 -9.32 6.33 0.42
N ARG A 78 -8.69 7.43 -0.03
CA ARG A 78 -8.33 7.63 -1.44
C ARG A 78 -7.41 6.52 -1.96
N ARG A 79 -6.41 6.13 -1.16
CA ARG A 79 -5.49 5.03 -1.50
C ARG A 79 -6.20 3.69 -1.57
N SER A 80 -7.07 3.39 -0.61
CA SER A 80 -7.85 2.15 -0.57
C SER A 80 -8.78 2.02 -1.78
N PHE A 81 -9.49 3.09 -2.14
CA PHE A 81 -10.35 3.12 -3.33
C PHE A 81 -9.56 3.02 -4.63
N ALA A 82 -8.43 3.70 -4.77
CA ALA A 82 -7.57 3.56 -5.94
C ALA A 82 -7.07 2.11 -6.10
N THR A 83 -6.70 1.46 -5.00
CA THR A 83 -6.27 0.06 -5.01
C THR A 83 -7.43 -0.87 -5.39
N ALA A 84 -8.63 -0.63 -4.87
CA ALA A 84 -9.82 -1.39 -5.24
C ALA A 84 -10.18 -1.24 -6.73
N LEU A 85 -10.17 -0.02 -7.25
CA LEU A 85 -10.44 0.28 -8.66
C LEU A 85 -9.35 -0.24 -9.61
N ALA A 86 -8.11 -0.41 -9.14
CA ALA A 86 -7.04 -1.02 -9.92
C ALA A 86 -7.29 -2.53 -10.13
N LEU A 87 -7.95 -3.18 -9.17
CA LEU A 87 -8.31 -4.59 -9.26
C LEU A 87 -9.61 -4.80 -10.04
N ASP A 88 -10.61 -3.94 -9.82
CA ASP A 88 -11.88 -3.97 -10.53
C ASP A 88 -12.34 -2.55 -10.91
N PRO A 89 -12.13 -2.13 -12.17
CA PRO A 89 -12.59 -0.82 -12.65
C PRO A 89 -14.13 -0.67 -12.68
N ALA A 90 -14.87 -1.79 -12.68
CA ALA A 90 -16.33 -1.81 -12.73
C ALA A 90 -16.97 -1.78 -11.33
N LEU A 91 -16.16 -1.72 -10.27
CA LEU A 91 -16.61 -1.74 -8.88
C LEU A 91 -17.59 -0.62 -8.57
N VAL A 92 -18.70 -0.94 -7.89
CA VAL A 92 -19.78 0.00 -7.56
C VAL A 92 -19.89 0.15 -6.04
N LEU A 93 -20.03 1.39 -5.57
CA LEU A 93 -20.25 1.67 -4.15
C LEU A 93 -21.63 1.19 -3.66
N PRO A 94 -21.76 0.84 -2.37
CA PRO A 94 -23.06 0.61 -1.75
C PRO A 94 -23.98 1.83 -1.88
N PRO A 95 -25.29 1.64 -2.09
CA PRO A 95 -26.23 2.73 -2.36
C PRO A 95 -26.37 3.74 -1.20
N ASP A 96 -26.13 3.29 0.04
CA ASP A 96 -26.23 4.10 1.25
C ASP A 96 -24.95 4.90 1.55
N THR A 97 -23.99 4.90 0.63
CA THR A 97 -22.73 5.67 0.78
C THR A 97 -23.02 7.17 0.71
N GLY A 98 -22.50 7.93 1.68
CA GLY A 98 -22.69 9.38 1.75
C GLY A 98 -22.21 10.11 0.47
N PRO A 99 -22.86 11.21 0.06
CA PRO A 99 -22.62 11.84 -1.24
C PRO A 99 -21.19 12.33 -1.44
N HIS A 100 -20.51 12.74 -0.36
CA HIS A 100 -19.11 13.17 -0.41
C HIS A 100 -18.17 12.02 -0.78
N ILE A 101 -18.35 10.85 -0.17
CA ILE A 101 -17.53 9.66 -0.43
C ILE A 101 -17.79 9.13 -1.85
N SER A 102 -19.06 9.16 -2.29
CA SER A 102 -19.42 8.80 -3.66
C SER A 102 -18.75 9.71 -4.71
N GLN A 103 -18.73 11.03 -4.49
CA GLN A 103 -18.02 11.96 -5.37
C GLN A 103 -16.51 11.70 -5.40
N MET A 104 -15.90 11.42 -4.24
CA MET A 104 -14.48 11.10 -4.15
C MET A 104 -14.14 9.83 -4.93
N PHE A 105 -14.94 8.77 -4.80
CA PHE A 105 -14.74 7.52 -5.54
C PHE A 105 -14.83 7.72 -7.06
N GLU A 106 -15.83 8.47 -7.54
CA GLU A 106 -15.96 8.79 -8.97
C GLU A 106 -14.81 9.67 -9.49
N THR A 107 -14.29 10.57 -8.66
CA THR A 107 -13.11 11.38 -9.00
C THR A 107 -11.88 10.49 -9.19
N ILE A 108 -11.63 9.58 -8.26
CA ILE A 108 -10.52 8.62 -8.34
C ILE A 108 -10.66 7.73 -9.59
N ARG A 109 -11.85 7.20 -9.85
CA ARG A 109 -12.12 6.40 -11.07
C ARG A 109 -11.79 7.19 -12.34
N SER A 110 -12.23 8.45 -12.41
CA SER A 110 -11.99 9.31 -13.57
C SER A 110 -10.50 9.58 -13.78
N GLU A 111 -9.75 9.84 -12.71
CA GLU A 111 -8.30 10.01 -12.77
C GLU A 111 -7.57 8.74 -13.23
N MET A 112 -8.00 7.57 -12.79
CA MET A 112 -7.42 6.30 -13.22
C MET A 112 -7.64 6.04 -14.71
N VAL A 113 -8.84 6.34 -15.22
CA VAL A 113 -9.14 6.25 -16.67
C VAL A 113 -8.30 7.25 -17.47
N ALA A 114 -8.15 8.48 -16.97
CA ALA A 114 -7.32 9.50 -17.60
C ALA A 114 -5.83 9.09 -17.64
N ASN A 115 -5.30 8.57 -16.53
CA ASN A 115 -3.92 8.10 -16.42
C ASN A 115 -3.64 6.87 -17.30
N ALA A 116 -4.61 5.95 -17.43
CA ALA A 116 -4.49 4.80 -18.33
C ALA A 116 -4.50 5.18 -19.81
N SER A 117 -5.10 6.33 -20.15
CA SER A 117 -5.18 6.85 -21.52
C SER A 117 -4.01 7.76 -21.89
N ALA A 118 -3.19 8.17 -20.92
CA ALA A 118 -2.02 9.00 -21.18
C ALA A 118 -1.03 8.20 -22.06
N PRO A 119 -0.60 8.73 -23.22
CA PRO A 119 0.39 8.07 -24.05
C PRO A 119 1.61 7.78 -23.19
N ALA A 120 2.01 6.51 -23.09
CA ALA A 120 3.24 6.13 -22.41
C ALA A 120 4.34 7.02 -22.99
N THR A 121 4.82 7.97 -22.20
CA THR A 121 5.92 8.84 -22.60
C THR A 121 7.05 7.90 -22.93
N THR A 122 7.39 7.81 -24.22
CA THR A 122 8.46 6.94 -24.71
C THR A 122 9.64 7.16 -23.78
N PRO A 123 10.10 6.12 -23.07
CA PRO A 123 11.25 6.24 -22.19
C PRO A 123 12.35 6.97 -22.94
N PRO A 124 13.02 7.98 -22.35
CA PRO A 124 14.14 8.63 -23.01
C PRO A 124 15.07 7.53 -23.52
N PRO A 125 15.52 7.60 -24.78
CA PRO A 125 16.30 6.53 -25.41
C PRO A 125 17.39 6.11 -24.43
N PRO A 126 17.57 4.79 -24.19
CA PRO A 126 18.60 4.28 -23.29
C PRO A 126 19.89 5.02 -23.57
N ARG A 127 20.39 5.79 -22.59
CA ARG A 127 21.69 6.45 -22.74
C ARG A 127 22.68 5.34 -23.05
N GLU A 128 23.37 5.48 -24.18
CA GLU A 128 24.37 4.52 -24.61
C GLU A 128 25.33 4.29 -23.42
N PRO A 129 25.42 3.04 -22.91
CA PRO A 129 26.29 2.78 -21.77
C PRO A 129 27.71 3.21 -22.18
N PRO A 130 28.42 3.96 -21.32
CA PRO A 130 29.79 4.35 -21.61
C PRO A 130 30.59 3.09 -22.00
N PRO A 131 31.44 3.15 -23.05
CA PRO A 131 32.11 1.99 -23.60
C PRO A 131 32.83 1.24 -22.46
N LEU A 132 32.32 0.04 -22.14
CA LEU A 132 32.98 -0.85 -21.20
C LEU A 132 34.35 -1.18 -21.78
N ALA A 133 35.40 -0.78 -21.07
CA ALA A 133 36.76 -1.18 -21.37
C ALA A 133 36.80 -2.72 -21.43
N ALA A 134 36.93 -3.27 -22.63
CA ALA A 134 37.04 -4.69 -22.87
C ALA A 134 38.39 -5.17 -22.33
N GLY A 135 38.39 -5.83 -21.17
CA GLY A 135 39.61 -6.42 -20.62
C GLY A 135 39.56 -6.94 -19.18
N ALA A 136 38.53 -6.67 -18.40
CA ALA A 136 38.48 -7.16 -17.01
C ALA A 136 38.06 -8.63 -16.98
N THR A 137 39.02 -9.54 -16.79
CA THR A 137 38.78 -10.90 -16.31
C THR A 137 38.01 -10.82 -14.99
N ILE A 138 36.75 -11.25 -15.00
CA ILE A 138 35.88 -11.17 -13.83
C ILE A 138 36.33 -12.25 -12.84
N ASP A 139 37.00 -11.82 -11.78
CA ASP A 139 37.40 -12.68 -10.67
C ASP A 139 36.13 -13.26 -9.99
N PRO A 140 36.02 -14.59 -9.78
CA PRO A 140 34.83 -15.19 -9.17
C PRO A 140 34.51 -14.65 -7.76
N LEU A 141 35.48 -14.05 -7.06
CA LEU A 141 35.24 -13.34 -5.80
C LEU A 141 34.39 -12.06 -5.99
N LEU A 142 34.49 -11.40 -7.15
CA LEU A 142 33.75 -10.19 -7.50
C LEU A 142 32.27 -10.49 -7.80
N VAL A 143 31.98 -11.66 -8.36
CA VAL A 143 30.60 -12.13 -8.62
C VAL A 143 29.84 -12.39 -7.32
N ALA A 144 30.50 -12.97 -6.32
CA ALA A 144 29.92 -13.16 -4.99
C ALA A 144 29.66 -11.82 -4.28
N GLY A 145 30.55 -10.83 -4.44
CA GLY A 145 30.36 -9.47 -3.92
C GLY A 145 29.22 -8.70 -4.61
N GLY A 146 29.08 -8.86 -5.93
CA GLY A 146 28.03 -8.19 -6.72
C GLY A 146 26.61 -8.63 -6.37
N VAL A 147 26.39 -9.90 -6.03
CA VAL A 147 25.08 -10.40 -5.60
C VAL A 147 24.70 -9.87 -4.21
N ALA A 148 25.66 -9.71 -3.31
CA ALA A 148 25.44 -9.09 -2.00
C ALA A 148 25.14 -7.57 -2.12
N ALA A 149 25.85 -6.86 -3.00
CA ALA A 149 25.62 -5.44 -3.26
C ALA A 149 24.28 -5.17 -3.97
N GLY A 150 23.88 -6.03 -4.91
CA GLY A 150 22.59 -5.92 -5.63
C GLY A 150 21.38 -6.11 -4.72
N ALA A 151 21.45 -7.06 -3.76
CA ALA A 151 20.42 -7.23 -2.75
C ALA A 151 20.35 -6.03 -1.78
N GLY A 152 21.51 -5.46 -1.41
CA GLY A 152 21.58 -4.26 -0.57
C GLY A 152 20.99 -3.01 -1.22
N ALA A 153 21.22 -2.81 -2.53
CA ALA A 153 20.67 -1.66 -3.26
C ALA A 153 19.13 -1.71 -3.35
N LEU A 154 18.54 -2.89 -3.57
CA LEU A 154 17.08 -3.08 -3.54
C LEU A 154 16.49 -2.82 -2.15
N ALA A 155 17.20 -3.24 -1.10
CA ALA A 155 16.81 -2.92 0.29
C ALA A 155 16.89 -1.41 0.59
N LEU A 156 17.88 -0.70 0.05
CA LEU A 156 17.99 0.76 0.19
C LEU A 156 16.93 1.53 -0.60
N VAL A 157 16.49 1.04 -1.77
CA VAL A 157 15.40 1.68 -2.53
C VAL A 157 14.07 1.49 -1.82
N ALA A 158 13.76 0.27 -1.38
CA ALA A 158 12.54 -0.01 -0.61
C ALA A 158 12.55 0.74 0.74
N GLY A 159 13.69 0.72 1.46
CA GLY A 159 13.87 1.45 2.72
C GLY A 159 13.86 2.97 2.54
N GLY A 160 14.41 3.49 1.45
CA GLY A 160 14.44 4.93 1.15
C GLY A 160 13.05 5.49 0.78
N LEU A 161 12.25 4.74 0.02
CA LEU A 161 10.85 5.07 -0.24
C LEU A 161 10.03 5.09 1.06
N MET A 162 10.26 4.14 1.95
CA MET A 162 9.60 4.11 3.26
C MET A 162 10.06 5.25 4.18
N ALA A 163 11.36 5.61 4.14
CA ALA A 163 11.90 6.73 4.91
C ALA A 163 11.36 8.09 4.44
N MET A 164 11.14 8.29 3.14
CA MET A 164 10.48 9.49 2.62
C MET A 164 9.02 9.60 3.07
N LEU A 165 8.32 8.48 3.19
CA LEU A 165 6.95 8.46 3.75
C LEU A 165 6.97 8.80 5.25
N SER A 166 7.98 8.35 6.00
CA SER A 166 8.15 8.66 7.44
C SER A 166 8.53 10.13 7.71
N THR A 167 9.21 10.81 6.79
CA THR A 167 9.54 12.23 6.97
C THR A 167 8.32 13.16 6.97
N GLY A 168 7.19 12.73 6.39
CA GLY A 168 5.92 13.45 6.47
C GLY A 168 5.32 13.47 7.88
N ASP A 169 5.52 12.39 8.64
CA ASP A 169 5.04 12.27 10.02
C ASP A 169 5.95 13.00 11.02
N LEU A 170 7.26 13.05 10.76
CA LEU A 170 8.22 13.84 11.56
C LEU A 170 7.97 15.36 11.46
N ALA A 171 7.47 15.85 10.32
CA ALA A 171 7.07 17.25 10.17
C ALA A 171 5.80 17.59 10.98
N LYS A 172 4.87 16.64 11.13
CA LYS A 172 3.71 16.77 12.02
C LYS A 172 4.09 16.62 13.50
N ALA A 173 5.06 15.78 13.84
CA ALA A 173 5.51 15.58 15.22
C ALA A 173 6.34 16.76 15.79
N ASN A 174 6.82 17.67 14.94
CA ASN A 174 7.56 18.87 15.33
C ASN A 174 6.70 20.14 15.34
N ASP A 175 5.38 19.99 15.20
CA ASP A 175 4.41 21.07 15.34
C ASP A 175 4.19 21.34 16.85
N PRO A 176 4.47 22.55 17.36
CA PRO A 176 4.39 22.88 18.79
C PRO A 176 2.97 22.80 19.36
N ASP A 177 1.95 22.68 18.52
CA ASP A 177 0.54 22.57 18.93
C ASP A 177 0.05 21.12 19.04
N VAL A 178 0.91 20.11 18.87
CA VAL A 178 0.54 18.69 19.04
C VAL A 178 0.47 18.31 20.52
N ASP A 179 -0.68 17.79 20.92
CA ASP A 179 -0.94 17.32 22.29
C ASP A 179 -0.09 16.08 22.64
N VAL A 180 0.29 16.00 23.92
CA VAL A 180 1.15 14.92 24.46
C VAL A 180 0.54 13.51 24.27
N GLU A 181 -0.79 13.43 24.16
CA GLU A 181 -1.54 12.20 23.89
C GLU A 181 -1.27 11.67 22.47
N ASP A 182 -1.28 12.54 21.45
CA ASP A 182 -1.04 12.17 20.05
C ASP A 182 0.44 11.81 19.81
N ALA A 183 1.35 12.51 20.50
CA ALA A 183 2.76 12.18 20.51
C ALA A 183 3.02 10.77 21.09
N ARG A 184 2.27 10.36 22.13
CA ARG A 184 2.36 9.00 22.69
C ARG A 184 1.81 7.94 21.74
N ALA A 185 0.67 8.20 21.10
CA ALA A 185 0.08 7.28 20.12
C ALA A 185 1.01 7.07 18.89
N ALA A 186 1.66 8.14 18.42
CA ALA A 186 2.66 8.06 17.35
C ALA A 186 3.90 7.25 17.77
N ILE A 187 4.37 7.39 19.01
CA ILE A 187 5.49 6.61 19.56
C ILE A 187 5.14 5.13 19.73
N GLU A 188 3.92 4.79 20.15
CA GLU A 188 3.45 3.39 20.31
C GLU A 188 3.37 2.68 18.94
N SER A 189 2.85 3.38 17.91
CA SER A 189 2.82 2.92 16.51
C SER A 189 4.23 2.74 15.92
N ALA A 190 5.13 3.69 16.22
CA ALA A 190 6.53 3.62 15.81
C ALA A 190 7.32 2.51 16.53
N ASN A 191 6.99 2.17 17.78
CA ASN A 191 7.64 1.08 18.50
C ASN A 191 7.20 -0.32 18.00
N GLY A 192 5.95 -0.46 17.55
CA GLY A 192 5.44 -1.69 16.93
C GLY A 192 6.07 -2.00 15.56
N SER A 193 6.42 -0.97 14.80
CA SER A 193 7.09 -1.09 13.49
C SER A 193 8.62 -0.92 13.56
N GLY A 194 9.13 -0.30 14.62
CA GLY A 194 10.54 0.00 14.85
C GLY A 194 11.39 -1.22 15.22
N THR A 195 10.82 -2.27 15.80
CA THR A 195 11.60 -3.49 16.16
C THR A 195 12.10 -4.24 14.92
N THR A 196 11.31 -4.24 13.83
CA THR A 196 11.67 -4.87 12.56
C THR A 196 12.67 -3.99 11.77
N ALA A 197 12.46 -2.66 11.76
CA ALA A 197 13.35 -1.71 11.09
C ALA A 197 14.72 -1.58 11.79
N ALA A 198 14.75 -1.62 13.13
CA ALA A 198 15.98 -1.50 13.93
C ALA A 198 16.93 -2.70 13.81
N VAL A 199 16.45 -3.86 13.34
CA VAL A 199 17.32 -5.02 13.04
C VAL A 199 17.74 -5.02 11.57
N LEU A 200 16.85 -4.66 10.66
CA LEU A 200 17.12 -4.65 9.21
C LEU A 200 18.03 -3.51 8.75
N LEU A 201 17.94 -2.31 9.34
CA LEU A 201 18.81 -1.19 9.00
C LEU A 201 20.28 -1.41 9.34
N PRO A 202 20.67 -1.84 10.56
CA PRO A 202 22.07 -2.12 10.86
C PRO A 202 22.56 -3.37 10.11
N ALA A 203 21.73 -4.40 9.94
CA ALA A 203 22.11 -5.57 9.13
C ALA A 203 22.37 -5.19 7.65
N GLY A 204 21.50 -4.35 7.07
CA GLY A 204 21.66 -3.82 5.72
C GLY A 204 22.87 -2.88 5.59
N ALA A 205 23.12 -2.03 6.58
CA ALA A 205 24.27 -1.13 6.60
C ALA A 205 25.60 -1.88 6.74
N VAL A 206 25.66 -2.92 7.57
CA VAL A 206 26.85 -3.78 7.70
C VAL A 206 27.12 -4.55 6.41
N LEU A 207 26.08 -5.03 5.73
CA LEU A 207 26.22 -5.67 4.41
C LEU A 207 26.67 -4.68 3.33
N ALA A 208 26.16 -3.45 3.34
CA ALA A 208 26.57 -2.42 2.38
C ALA A 208 28.02 -1.95 2.60
N ILE A 209 28.44 -1.73 3.85
CA ILE A 209 29.82 -1.34 4.18
C ILE A 209 30.78 -2.51 3.95
N GLY A 210 30.42 -3.72 4.36
CA GLY A 210 31.24 -4.92 4.15
C GLY A 210 31.40 -5.27 2.67
N GLY A 211 30.32 -5.21 1.90
CA GLY A 211 30.34 -5.40 0.44
C GLY A 211 31.12 -4.29 -0.27
N GLY A 212 30.99 -3.04 0.17
CA GLY A 212 31.75 -1.90 -0.37
C GLY A 212 33.25 -1.99 -0.09
N ALA A 213 33.65 -2.41 1.12
CA ALA A 213 35.06 -2.59 1.48
C ALA A 213 35.73 -3.72 0.68
N LEU A 214 35.01 -4.83 0.45
CA LEU A 214 35.49 -5.93 -0.40
C LEU A 214 35.64 -5.51 -1.87
N LEU A 215 34.71 -4.71 -2.39
CA LEU A 215 34.83 -4.13 -3.73
C LEU A 215 36.00 -3.14 -3.83
N PHE A 216 36.22 -2.32 -2.81
CA PHE A 216 37.31 -1.34 -2.78
C PHE A 216 38.69 -2.01 -2.70
N LEU A 217 38.83 -3.09 -1.92
CA LEU A 217 40.08 -3.87 -1.85
C LEU A 217 40.34 -4.62 -3.16
N GLY A 218 39.33 -5.23 -3.78
CA GLY A 218 39.48 -5.93 -5.06
C GLY A 218 39.82 -5.00 -6.24
N LEU A 219 39.47 -3.71 -6.16
CA LEU A 219 39.84 -2.70 -7.16
C LEU A 219 41.27 -2.16 -6.99
N ASN A 220 41.91 -2.36 -5.83
CA ASN A 220 43.21 -1.78 -5.52
C ASN A 220 44.39 -2.75 -5.79
N GLU A 221 44.10 -3.99 -6.21
CA GLU A 221 45.09 -5.02 -6.58
C GLU A 221 45.25 -5.21 -8.11
N GLN A 222 44.56 -4.40 -8.93
CA GLN A 222 44.77 -4.31 -10.39
C GLN A 222 45.60 -3.07 -10.75
#